data_AF-A0A2V0PIN4-F1
#
_entry.id   AF-A0A2V0PIN4-F1
#
_cell.length_a   1.000
_cell.length_b   1.000
_cell.length_c   1.000
_cell.angle_alpha   90.00
_cell.angle_beta   90.00
_cell.angle_gamma   90.00
#
_symmetry.space_group_name_H-M   'P 1'
#
loop_
_entity.id
_entity.type
_entity.pdbx_description
1 polymer ?
#
loop_
_entity_poly.entity_id
_entity_poly.type
_entity_poly.pdbx_seq_one_letter_code
_entity_poly.pdbx_strand_id
1 'polypeptide(L)'
;LSALTARLQRPPGPFAVTVTCGSTHGLAVALDLILERGEPLLVEEYTYSHALEAQLLPKGYELIPVPMDSEGMVPSALDDIIAARVASGAAPPRAVYAIPSGQNPTGAAMGASRRAQIYEVARARDLIIIEDDAYAWLQYPRGEGDVPGLAGLQPGLLSLDMDGRVVRLDTFSKTLGPGLRLGWLTAAPAFAARAGLAIASSTLGPASLSHVYMSRLLTHWGDSGLEGFVSSLQRKYARQAALADAAATRHLSGLASWRTPDGGMFMWLRLEAVADAMALLEAGAAARVAVVPGALFHVAGAAAAAAAAAAAGSEGGAEAVAAAEAAQPPCPYFRVSFVSVPEAELDEGFARLAAAIRGMMAANAAAAAAAGANGLAAVAANGVAAVAANGVAAAAVNGTAAAAVNGVAAVAANGAAKANGHARANGNGCAKGAAPASVLVECCASPAAVAAHAR
;
A
#
# COMPACT_ATOMS: atom_id res chain seq x y z
N LEU A 1 -21.55 4.61 13.05
CA LEU A 1 -20.97 3.94 11.86
C LEU A 1 -22.05 3.54 10.84
N SER A 2 -23.10 2.80 11.23
CA SER A 2 -24.19 2.46 10.30
C SER A 2 -24.88 3.69 9.69
N ALA A 3 -25.21 4.70 10.51
CA ALA A 3 -25.77 5.96 10.00
C ALA A 3 -24.80 6.71 9.05
N LEU A 4 -23.50 6.69 9.35
CA LEU A 4 -22.48 7.27 8.49
C LEU A 4 -22.40 6.52 7.14
N THR A 5 -22.47 5.19 7.18
CA THR A 5 -22.43 4.35 5.98
C THR A 5 -23.68 4.55 5.11
N ALA A 6 -24.86 4.61 5.73
CA ALA A 6 -26.11 4.96 5.03
C ALA A 6 -26.00 6.30 4.30
N ARG A 7 -25.40 7.30 4.96
CA ARG A 7 -25.22 8.64 4.41
C ARG A 7 -24.21 8.69 3.26
N LEU A 8 -23.04 8.08 3.44
CA LEU A 8 -21.93 8.19 2.48
C LEU A 8 -22.07 7.21 1.30
N GLN A 9 -22.37 5.96 1.61
CA GLN A 9 -22.39 4.89 0.62
C GLN A 9 -23.78 4.68 0.02
N ARG A 10 -24.85 5.05 0.73
CA ARG A 10 -26.25 4.85 0.29
C ARG A 10 -26.48 3.45 -0.32
N PRO A 11 -26.13 2.35 0.38
CA PRO A 11 -26.28 1.02 -0.17
C PRO A 11 -27.76 0.78 -0.51
N PRO A 12 -28.08 0.24 -1.70
CA PRO A 12 -29.47 0.10 -2.13
C PRO A 12 -30.16 -1.11 -1.47
N GLY A 13 -29.38 -2.09 -1.02
CA GLY A 13 -29.84 -3.26 -0.28
C GLY A 13 -29.63 -3.15 1.24
N PRO A 14 -30.14 -4.14 2.02
CA PRO A 14 -29.88 -4.22 3.44
C PRO A 14 -28.38 -4.44 3.71
N PHE A 15 -27.86 -3.76 4.73
CA PHE A 15 -26.46 -3.88 5.14
C PHE A 15 -26.35 -3.89 6.67
N ALA A 16 -25.23 -4.40 7.18
CA ALA A 16 -24.85 -4.28 8.57
C ALA A 16 -23.35 -3.96 8.69
N VAL A 17 -22.99 -3.36 9.83
CA VAL A 17 -21.63 -2.91 10.13
C VAL A 17 -21.11 -3.67 11.34
N THR A 18 -19.89 -4.20 11.23
CA THR A 18 -19.16 -4.85 12.32
C THR A 18 -17.83 -4.14 12.54
N VAL A 19 -17.51 -3.79 13.78
CA VAL A 19 -16.29 -3.03 14.11
C VAL A 19 -15.07 -3.94 14.11
N THR A 20 -13.94 -3.47 13.56
CA THR A 20 -12.70 -4.24 13.40
C THR A 20 -11.51 -3.50 14.03
N CYS A 21 -10.40 -4.21 14.21
CA CYS A 21 -9.11 -3.68 14.64
C CYS A 21 -8.35 -2.97 13.49
N GLY A 22 -9.08 -2.25 12.62
CA GLY A 22 -8.56 -1.67 11.38
C GLY A 22 -8.85 -2.54 10.15
N SER A 23 -8.55 -1.99 8.96
CA SER A 23 -8.82 -2.66 7.68
C SER A 23 -8.03 -3.94 7.49
N THR A 24 -6.77 -4.04 7.96
CA THR A 24 -6.01 -5.30 7.91
C THR A 24 -6.72 -6.45 8.63
N HIS A 25 -7.30 -6.19 9.80
CA HIS A 25 -8.08 -7.20 10.53
C HIS A 25 -9.40 -7.52 9.80
N GLY A 26 -10.08 -6.51 9.28
CA GLY A 26 -11.28 -6.69 8.48
C GLY A 26 -11.03 -7.53 7.22
N LEU A 27 -9.89 -7.31 6.55
CA LEU A 27 -9.45 -8.08 5.40
C LEU A 27 -9.18 -9.54 5.77
N ALA A 28 -8.46 -9.79 6.87
CA ALA A 28 -8.22 -11.14 7.37
C ALA A 28 -9.53 -11.91 7.57
N VAL A 29 -10.49 -11.30 8.27
CA VAL A 29 -11.81 -11.88 8.56
C VAL A 29 -12.62 -12.10 7.28
N ALA A 30 -12.62 -11.15 6.35
CA ALA A 30 -13.32 -11.29 5.08
C ALA A 30 -12.75 -12.47 4.28
N LEU A 31 -11.43 -12.54 4.15
CA LEU A 31 -10.75 -13.63 3.45
C LEU A 31 -11.06 -14.99 4.06
N ASP A 32 -10.97 -15.13 5.39
CA ASP A 32 -11.26 -16.39 6.10
C ASP A 32 -12.71 -16.86 5.99
N LEU A 33 -13.64 -15.95 5.68
CA LEU A 33 -15.05 -16.30 5.47
C LEU A 33 -15.39 -16.58 4.01
N ILE A 34 -14.56 -16.10 3.07
CA ILE A 34 -14.85 -16.18 1.64
C ILE A 34 -14.06 -17.31 0.99
N LEU A 35 -12.77 -17.45 1.31
CA LEU A 35 -11.82 -18.28 0.57
C LEU A 35 -11.11 -19.31 1.45
N GLU A 36 -10.85 -20.47 0.85
CA GLU A 36 -10.00 -21.52 1.39
C GLU A 36 -8.59 -21.49 0.75
N ARG A 37 -7.62 -22.17 1.40
CA ARG A 37 -6.26 -22.31 0.86
C ARG A 37 -6.29 -22.95 -0.54
N GLY A 38 -5.53 -22.40 -1.47
CA GLY A 38 -5.45 -22.84 -2.86
C GLY A 38 -6.58 -22.31 -3.76
N GLU A 39 -7.59 -21.64 -3.20
CA GLU A 39 -8.63 -21.03 -4.03
C GLU A 39 -8.10 -19.78 -4.77
N PRO A 40 -8.60 -19.53 -5.99
CA PRO A 40 -8.21 -18.37 -6.78
C PRO A 40 -8.83 -17.06 -6.30
N LEU A 41 -7.98 -16.04 -6.15
CA LEU A 41 -8.36 -14.67 -5.78
C LEU A 41 -7.87 -13.71 -6.87
N LEU A 42 -8.79 -12.93 -7.43
CA LEU A 42 -8.46 -11.85 -8.36
C LEU A 42 -7.93 -10.65 -7.58
N VAL A 43 -6.82 -10.09 -8.04
CA VAL A 43 -6.14 -8.97 -7.36
C VAL A 43 -5.66 -7.98 -8.41
N GLU A 44 -5.68 -6.69 -8.11
CA GLU A 44 -5.05 -5.66 -8.93
C GLU A 44 -3.56 -5.99 -9.23
N GLU A 45 -3.11 -5.79 -10.48
CA GLU A 45 -1.74 -6.08 -10.94
C GLU A 45 -0.65 -5.57 -9.98
N TYR A 46 -0.81 -4.34 -9.52
CA TYR A 46 -0.07 -3.76 -8.40
C TYR A 46 -1.04 -3.55 -7.25
N THR A 47 -0.73 -4.04 -6.06
CA THR A 47 -1.63 -3.89 -4.90
C THR A 47 -0.87 -3.57 -3.63
N TYR A 48 -1.60 -3.39 -2.52
CA TYR A 48 -1.02 -3.09 -1.23
C TYR A 48 -0.09 -4.22 -0.77
N SER A 49 1.21 -3.94 -0.72
CA SER A 49 2.25 -4.92 -0.35
C SER A 49 1.99 -5.60 0.99
N HIS A 50 1.49 -4.88 1.99
CA HIS A 50 1.16 -5.51 3.28
C HIS A 50 -0.08 -6.41 3.19
N ALA A 51 -1.07 -6.12 2.33
CA ALA A 51 -2.14 -7.07 2.08
C ALA A 51 -1.57 -8.36 1.47
N LEU A 52 -0.68 -8.24 0.47
CA LEU A 52 0.02 -9.39 -0.12
C LEU A 52 0.79 -10.21 0.91
N GLU A 53 1.75 -9.59 1.59
CA GLU A 53 2.70 -10.25 2.48
C GLU A 53 2.05 -10.77 3.76
N ALA A 54 1.09 -10.03 4.33
CA ALA A 54 0.52 -10.38 5.64
C ALA A 54 -0.77 -11.19 5.56
N GLN A 55 -1.51 -11.10 4.44
CA GLN A 55 -2.83 -11.74 4.32
C GLN A 55 -2.91 -12.71 3.14
N LEU A 56 -2.55 -12.28 1.93
CA LEU A 56 -2.85 -13.07 0.73
C LEU A 56 -1.90 -14.26 0.55
N LEU A 57 -0.59 -14.02 0.60
CA LEU A 57 0.43 -15.05 0.37
C LEU A 57 0.46 -16.11 1.50
N PRO A 58 0.47 -15.75 2.80
CA PRO A 58 0.55 -16.76 3.87
C PRO A 58 -0.68 -17.69 3.94
N LYS A 59 -1.85 -17.18 3.53
CA LYS A 59 -3.08 -17.97 3.44
C LYS A 59 -3.07 -18.94 2.25
N GLY A 60 -2.15 -18.76 1.30
CA GLY A 60 -1.87 -19.71 0.22
C GLY A 60 -2.91 -19.71 -0.89
N TYR A 61 -3.47 -18.54 -1.20
CA TYR A 61 -4.38 -18.37 -2.33
C TYR A 61 -3.62 -18.39 -3.66
N GLU A 62 -4.31 -18.80 -4.74
CA GLU A 62 -3.81 -18.59 -6.09
C GLU A 62 -4.13 -17.15 -6.51
N LEU A 63 -3.13 -16.27 -6.47
CA LEU A 63 -3.31 -14.86 -6.81
C LEU A 63 -3.31 -14.66 -8.32
N ILE A 64 -4.41 -14.13 -8.85
CA ILE A 64 -4.59 -13.87 -10.28
C ILE A 64 -4.53 -12.35 -10.49
N PRO A 65 -3.41 -11.80 -11.01
CA PRO A 65 -3.29 -10.38 -11.27
C PRO A 65 -4.21 -9.95 -12.41
N VAL A 66 -4.93 -8.84 -12.20
CA VAL A 66 -5.81 -8.21 -13.18
C VAL A 66 -5.15 -6.91 -13.64
N PRO A 67 -4.90 -6.73 -14.95
CA PRO A 67 -4.30 -5.52 -15.50
C PRO A 67 -5.01 -4.24 -15.09
N MET A 68 -4.22 -3.16 -14.99
CA MET A 68 -4.69 -1.85 -14.56
C MET A 68 -4.39 -0.77 -15.59
N ASP A 69 -5.20 0.30 -15.58
CA ASP A 69 -4.92 1.56 -16.26
C ASP A 69 -4.93 2.73 -15.26
N SER A 70 -5.00 3.97 -15.77
CA SER A 70 -5.01 5.17 -14.92
C SER A 70 -6.20 5.26 -13.95
N GLU A 71 -7.29 4.55 -14.19
CA GLU A 71 -8.46 4.50 -13.29
C GLU A 71 -8.47 3.22 -12.43
N GLY A 72 -7.42 2.40 -12.46
CA GLY A 72 -7.28 1.18 -11.67
C GLY A 72 -7.57 -0.08 -12.49
N MET A 73 -8.10 -1.12 -11.85
CA MET A 73 -8.44 -2.41 -12.48
C MET A 73 -9.25 -2.23 -13.77
N VAL A 74 -8.87 -2.94 -14.84
CA VAL A 74 -9.55 -2.90 -16.14
C VAL A 74 -10.70 -3.93 -16.18
N PRO A 75 -11.97 -3.52 -16.36
CA PRO A 75 -13.11 -4.43 -16.28
C PRO A 75 -13.15 -5.50 -17.39
N SER A 76 -12.75 -5.15 -18.62
CA SER A 76 -12.69 -6.13 -19.70
C SER A 76 -11.65 -7.21 -19.42
N ALA A 77 -10.47 -6.82 -18.92
CA ALA A 77 -9.44 -7.77 -18.55
C ALA A 77 -9.88 -8.69 -17.39
N LEU A 78 -10.60 -8.14 -16.40
CA LEU A 78 -11.23 -8.93 -15.33
C LEU A 78 -12.15 -10.02 -15.92
N ASP A 79 -13.02 -9.65 -16.87
CA ASP A 79 -13.95 -10.60 -17.50
C ASP A 79 -13.24 -11.64 -18.38
N ASP A 80 -12.28 -11.19 -19.21
CA ASP A 80 -11.50 -12.02 -20.13
C ASP A 80 -10.69 -13.09 -19.38
N ILE A 81 -10.05 -12.72 -18.26
CA ILE A 81 -9.29 -13.64 -17.43
C ILE A 81 -10.19 -14.74 -16.86
N ILE A 82 -11.39 -14.37 -16.37
CA ILE A 82 -12.34 -15.34 -15.82
C ILE A 82 -12.86 -16.26 -16.94
N ALA A 83 -13.20 -15.69 -18.11
CA ALA A 83 -13.66 -16.45 -19.26
C ALA A 83 -12.62 -17.46 -19.76
N ALA A 84 -11.37 -17.02 -19.92
CA ALA A 84 -10.27 -17.89 -20.34
C ALA A 84 -10.02 -19.02 -19.33
N ARG A 85 -10.11 -18.71 -18.04
CA ARG A 85 -9.93 -19.69 -16.97
C ARG A 85 -11.02 -20.76 -16.98
N VAL A 86 -12.28 -20.36 -17.09
CA VAL A 86 -13.42 -21.29 -17.22
C VAL A 86 -13.26 -22.15 -18.48
N ALA A 87 -12.88 -21.55 -19.61
CA ALA A 87 -12.66 -22.29 -20.85
C ALA A 87 -11.53 -23.33 -20.75
N SER A 88 -10.50 -23.06 -19.94
CA SER A 88 -9.39 -24.00 -19.68
C SER A 88 -9.75 -25.14 -18.72
N GLY A 89 -10.94 -25.11 -18.10
CA GLY A 89 -11.37 -26.08 -17.08
C GLY A 89 -10.77 -25.84 -15.69
N ALA A 90 -10.05 -24.73 -15.49
CA ALA A 90 -9.55 -24.34 -14.17
C ALA A 90 -10.68 -23.81 -13.27
N ALA A 91 -10.53 -23.96 -11.95
CA ALA A 91 -11.52 -23.52 -10.97
C ALA A 91 -11.78 -22.00 -11.07
N PRO A 92 -13.03 -21.51 -11.17
CA PRO A 92 -13.30 -20.09 -11.27
C PRO A 92 -12.97 -19.34 -9.96
N PRO A 93 -12.52 -18.07 -10.02
CA PRO A 93 -12.36 -17.24 -8.84
C PRO A 93 -13.71 -16.95 -8.18
N ARG A 94 -13.70 -16.85 -6.85
CA ARG A 94 -14.89 -16.53 -6.05
C ARG A 94 -14.89 -15.11 -5.50
N ALA A 95 -13.74 -14.44 -5.55
CA ALA A 95 -13.60 -13.09 -5.05
C ALA A 95 -12.61 -12.24 -5.84
N VAL A 96 -12.77 -10.93 -5.71
CA VAL A 96 -11.83 -9.91 -6.18
C VAL A 96 -11.49 -8.95 -5.04
N TYR A 97 -10.20 -8.68 -4.84
CA TYR A 97 -9.71 -7.63 -3.92
C TYR A 97 -9.35 -6.37 -4.72
N ALA A 98 -9.95 -5.25 -4.36
CA ALA A 98 -9.75 -3.97 -5.04
C ALA A 98 -9.63 -2.81 -4.06
N ILE A 99 -8.80 -1.82 -4.41
CA ILE A 99 -8.60 -0.58 -3.64
C ILE A 99 -9.07 0.59 -4.52
N PRO A 100 -10.38 0.90 -4.55
CA PRO A 100 -10.94 1.68 -5.64
C PRO A 100 -10.73 3.20 -5.52
N SER A 101 -10.28 3.70 -4.36
CA SER A 101 -10.03 5.13 -4.14
C SER A 101 -8.60 5.34 -3.67
N GLY A 102 -7.80 6.13 -4.40
CA GLY A 102 -6.40 6.39 -4.03
C GLY A 102 -5.58 5.11 -3.92
N GLN A 103 -5.72 4.24 -4.92
CA GLN A 103 -5.19 2.88 -5.00
C GLN A 103 -3.74 2.81 -4.53
N ASN A 104 -3.41 1.81 -3.72
CA ASN A 104 -2.04 1.60 -3.26
C ASN A 104 -1.39 0.50 -4.11
N PRO A 105 -0.35 0.80 -4.92
CA PRO A 105 0.50 1.99 -4.86
C PRO A 105 0.20 3.11 -5.87
N THR A 106 -0.67 2.88 -6.85
CA THR A 106 -0.71 3.66 -8.10
C THR A 106 -1.30 5.07 -7.95
N GLY A 107 -2.02 5.33 -6.86
CA GLY A 107 -2.84 6.52 -6.68
C GLY A 107 -4.07 6.57 -7.59
N ALA A 108 -4.34 5.52 -8.39
CA ALA A 108 -5.51 5.46 -9.25
C ALA A 108 -6.82 5.57 -8.45
N ALA A 109 -7.84 6.17 -9.05
CA ALA A 109 -9.18 6.24 -8.46
C ALA A 109 -10.20 5.82 -9.50
N MET A 110 -11.02 4.83 -9.17
CA MET A 110 -12.10 4.37 -10.03
C MET A 110 -13.22 5.41 -10.02
N GLY A 111 -13.54 5.97 -11.19
CA GLY A 111 -14.73 6.79 -11.38
C GLY A 111 -16.03 5.98 -11.30
N ALA A 112 -17.17 6.66 -11.32
CA ALA A 112 -18.49 6.00 -11.22
C ALA A 112 -18.71 4.94 -12.31
N SER A 113 -18.32 5.24 -13.56
CA SER A 113 -18.47 4.31 -14.69
C SER A 113 -17.60 3.06 -14.50
N ARG A 114 -16.34 3.24 -14.07
CA ARG A 114 -15.41 2.13 -13.78
C ARG A 114 -15.97 1.19 -12.71
N ARG A 115 -16.45 1.75 -11.60
CA ARG A 115 -17.05 0.97 -10.50
C ARG A 115 -18.29 0.20 -10.98
N ALA A 116 -19.15 0.83 -11.78
CA ALA A 116 -20.32 0.15 -12.36
C ALA A 116 -19.92 -1.03 -13.25
N GLN A 117 -18.92 -0.85 -14.12
CA GLN A 117 -18.42 -1.94 -14.98
C GLN A 117 -17.84 -3.11 -14.17
N ILE A 118 -17.02 -2.83 -13.14
CA ILE A 118 -16.48 -3.87 -12.25
C ILE A 118 -17.62 -4.59 -11.52
N TYR A 119 -18.63 -3.84 -11.02
CA TYR A 119 -19.78 -4.43 -10.36
C TYR A 119 -20.58 -5.35 -11.31
N GLU A 120 -20.84 -4.94 -12.55
CA GLU A 120 -21.54 -5.78 -13.53
C GLU A 120 -20.75 -7.04 -13.89
N VAL A 121 -19.42 -6.97 -14.02
CA VAL A 121 -18.59 -8.18 -14.20
C VAL A 121 -18.70 -9.10 -12.98
N ALA A 122 -18.62 -8.53 -11.77
CA ALA A 122 -18.79 -9.31 -10.54
C ALA A 122 -20.16 -9.97 -10.46
N ARG A 123 -21.23 -9.30 -10.93
CA ARG A 123 -22.57 -9.90 -11.03
C ARG A 123 -22.63 -11.04 -12.04
N ALA A 124 -22.13 -10.81 -13.25
CA ALA A 124 -22.15 -11.78 -14.34
C ALA A 124 -21.32 -13.03 -14.02
N ARG A 125 -20.25 -12.89 -13.23
CA ARG A 125 -19.30 -13.95 -12.88
C ARG A 125 -19.45 -14.48 -11.45
N ASP A 126 -20.47 -14.02 -10.73
CA ASP A 126 -20.76 -14.37 -9.34
C ASP A 126 -19.59 -14.19 -8.36
N LEU A 127 -18.91 -13.04 -8.43
CA LEU A 127 -17.82 -12.69 -7.54
C LEU A 127 -18.32 -11.95 -6.30
N ILE A 128 -17.67 -12.25 -5.16
CA ILE A 128 -17.65 -11.36 -3.99
C ILE A 128 -16.58 -10.28 -4.20
N ILE A 129 -16.93 -9.03 -3.93
CA ILE A 129 -16.00 -7.90 -4.01
C ILE A 129 -15.53 -7.57 -2.60
N ILE A 130 -14.22 -7.71 -2.36
CA ILE A 130 -13.56 -7.18 -1.16
C ILE A 130 -13.06 -5.78 -1.50
N GLU A 131 -13.82 -4.77 -1.07
CA GLU A 131 -13.51 -3.35 -1.28
C GLU A 131 -12.70 -2.82 -0.09
N ASP A 132 -11.40 -2.57 -0.25
CA ASP A 132 -10.55 -1.95 0.78
C ASP A 132 -10.38 -0.46 0.50
N ASP A 133 -11.10 0.39 1.23
CA ASP A 133 -11.23 1.81 0.92
C ASP A 133 -10.65 2.68 2.04
N ALA A 134 -9.41 2.39 2.42
CA ALA A 134 -8.69 3.10 3.48
C ALA A 134 -8.52 4.61 3.21
N TYR A 135 -8.63 5.04 1.95
CA TYR A 135 -8.44 6.43 1.51
C TYR A 135 -9.74 7.10 1.05
N ALA A 136 -10.91 6.49 1.30
CA ALA A 136 -12.22 6.96 0.85
C ALA A 136 -12.47 8.46 1.10
N TRP A 137 -11.97 9.00 2.22
CA TRP A 137 -12.21 10.39 2.62
C TRP A 137 -11.16 11.36 2.08
N LEU A 138 -10.07 10.86 1.51
CA LEU A 138 -8.96 11.64 0.95
C LEU A 138 -9.17 11.84 -0.56
N GLN A 139 -10.33 12.32 -0.96
CA GLN A 139 -10.62 12.68 -2.36
C GLN A 139 -10.49 14.19 -2.53
N TYR A 140 -9.74 14.63 -3.53
CA TYR A 140 -9.54 16.05 -3.83
C TYR A 140 -9.30 16.28 -5.34
N PRO A 141 -10.22 15.84 -6.21
CA PRO A 141 -10.01 15.83 -7.66
C PRO A 141 -9.85 17.21 -8.30
N ARG A 142 -10.21 18.27 -7.58
CA ARG A 142 -10.09 19.68 -8.02
C ARG A 142 -9.09 20.49 -7.19
N GLY A 143 -8.27 19.82 -6.38
CA GLY A 143 -7.24 20.45 -5.55
C GLY A 143 -7.76 21.16 -4.30
N GLU A 144 -6.88 21.92 -3.65
CA GLU A 144 -7.14 22.53 -2.32
C GLU A 144 -8.29 23.57 -2.34
N GLY A 145 -8.50 24.26 -3.46
CA GLY A 145 -9.51 25.32 -3.57
C GLY A 145 -10.94 24.82 -3.68
N ASP A 146 -11.16 23.56 -4.08
CA ASP A 146 -12.49 22.97 -4.32
C ASP A 146 -12.52 21.51 -3.87
N VAL A 147 -12.42 21.31 -2.55
CA VAL A 147 -12.47 19.97 -1.95
C VAL A 147 -13.93 19.51 -1.80
N PRO A 148 -14.22 18.21 -2.04
CA PRO A 148 -15.60 17.70 -2.08
C PRO A 148 -16.31 17.63 -0.72
N GLY A 149 -15.56 17.67 0.39
CA GLY A 149 -16.12 17.41 1.72
C GLY A 149 -16.58 15.97 1.87
N LEU A 150 -17.51 15.68 2.79
CA LEU A 150 -18.14 14.34 2.84
C LEU A 150 -19.26 14.21 1.81
N ALA A 151 -20.00 15.28 1.57
CA ALA A 151 -21.19 15.26 0.71
C ALA A 151 -20.84 15.02 -0.77
N GLY A 152 -19.66 15.45 -1.21
CA GLY A 152 -19.18 15.31 -2.59
C GLY A 152 -18.29 14.09 -2.83
N LEU A 153 -18.10 13.18 -1.85
CA LEU A 153 -17.30 11.98 -2.06
C LEU A 153 -17.91 11.09 -3.15
N GLN A 154 -17.08 10.57 -4.04
CA GLN A 154 -17.44 9.47 -4.93
C GLN A 154 -17.73 8.23 -4.07
N PRO A 155 -18.96 7.68 -4.10
CA PRO A 155 -19.27 6.48 -3.33
C PRO A 155 -18.53 5.24 -3.86
N GLY A 156 -18.38 4.27 -2.97
CA GLY A 156 -17.76 2.97 -3.18
C GLY A 156 -18.59 2.01 -4.03
N LEU A 157 -18.04 0.82 -4.29
CA LEU A 157 -18.76 -0.30 -4.92
C LEU A 157 -19.98 -0.72 -4.08
N LEU A 158 -19.92 -0.55 -2.74
CA LEU A 158 -21.06 -0.80 -1.86
C LEU A 158 -22.32 0.02 -2.23
N SER A 159 -22.15 1.20 -2.83
CA SER A 159 -23.29 2.03 -3.29
C SER A 159 -24.07 1.44 -4.45
N LEU A 160 -23.47 0.46 -5.13
CA LEU A 160 -24.06 -0.27 -6.25
C LEU A 160 -24.63 -1.62 -5.81
N ASP A 161 -24.46 -1.99 -4.53
CA ASP A 161 -24.62 -3.37 -4.09
C ASP A 161 -26.08 -3.81 -3.89
N MET A 162 -26.74 -4.19 -4.99
CA MET A 162 -28.09 -4.75 -5.00
C MET A 162 -28.13 -6.21 -4.52
N ASP A 163 -27.04 -6.95 -4.74
CA ASP A 163 -26.98 -8.40 -4.54
C ASP A 163 -26.38 -8.80 -3.17
N GLY A 164 -25.84 -7.84 -2.41
CA GLY A 164 -25.15 -8.12 -1.14
C GLY A 164 -23.78 -8.78 -1.31
N ARG A 165 -23.11 -8.53 -2.46
CA ARG A 165 -21.82 -9.14 -2.83
C ARG A 165 -20.60 -8.30 -2.46
N VAL A 166 -20.79 -7.10 -1.92
CA VAL A 166 -19.69 -6.21 -1.52
C VAL A 166 -19.41 -6.36 -0.03
N VAL A 167 -18.16 -6.70 0.29
CA VAL A 167 -17.58 -6.64 1.63
C VAL A 167 -16.64 -5.45 1.66
N ARG A 168 -17.15 -4.32 2.18
CA ARG A 168 -16.40 -3.07 2.27
C ARG A 168 -15.63 -2.99 3.59
N LEU A 169 -14.38 -2.57 3.50
CA LEU A 169 -13.48 -2.33 4.61
C LEU A 169 -13.15 -0.85 4.70
N ASP A 170 -13.40 -0.27 5.87
CA ASP A 170 -13.07 1.12 6.18
C ASP A 170 -12.14 1.18 7.40
N THR A 171 -11.39 2.28 7.53
CA THR A 171 -10.49 2.49 8.68
C THR A 171 -10.34 3.95 9.07
N PHE A 172 -10.10 4.22 10.37
CA PHE A 172 -9.67 5.52 10.86
C PHE A 172 -8.16 5.75 10.74
N SER A 173 -7.41 4.76 10.22
CA SER A 173 -5.94 4.81 10.21
C SER A 173 -5.35 5.92 9.36
N LYS A 174 -6.06 6.33 8.31
CA LYS A 174 -5.60 7.34 7.33
C LYS A 174 -6.27 8.69 7.50
N THR A 175 -7.22 8.79 8.43
CA THR A 175 -7.99 10.02 8.69
C THR A 175 -7.63 10.61 10.04
N LEU A 176 -7.74 9.84 11.11
CA LEU A 176 -7.44 10.31 12.48
C LEU A 176 -6.08 9.85 12.98
N GLY A 177 -5.78 8.56 12.83
CA GLY A 177 -4.47 8.07 13.22
C GLY A 177 -4.39 6.55 13.23
N PRO A 178 -3.28 5.97 12.73
CA PRO A 178 -3.13 4.53 12.63
C PRO A 178 -3.13 3.88 14.02
N GLY A 179 -2.56 4.52 15.04
CA GLY A 179 -2.43 3.97 16.40
C GLY A 179 -3.75 3.63 17.09
N LEU A 180 -4.89 4.13 16.58
CA LEU A 180 -6.22 3.80 17.09
C LEU A 180 -6.59 2.32 16.93
N ARG A 181 -6.01 1.64 15.93
CA ARG A 181 -6.35 0.25 15.57
C ARG A 181 -7.87 0.05 15.45
N LEU A 182 -8.52 0.94 14.70
CA LEU A 182 -9.98 0.97 14.60
C LEU A 182 -10.42 1.10 13.15
N GLY A 183 -11.35 0.23 12.77
CA GLY A 183 -12.00 0.21 11.46
C GLY A 183 -13.36 -0.47 11.55
N TRP A 184 -13.99 -0.69 10.40
CA TRP A 184 -15.23 -1.44 10.34
C TRP A 184 -15.38 -2.13 8.99
N LEU A 185 -16.15 -3.21 9.01
CA LEU A 185 -16.56 -3.98 7.85
C LEU A 185 -18.05 -3.70 7.63
N THR A 186 -18.42 -3.41 6.38
CA THR A 186 -19.82 -3.32 5.95
C THR A 186 -20.10 -4.38 4.90
N ALA A 187 -21.17 -5.17 5.09
CA ALA A 187 -21.58 -6.20 4.17
C ALA A 187 -23.07 -6.53 4.33
N ALA A 188 -23.57 -7.48 3.55
CA ALA A 188 -24.90 -8.07 3.75
C ALA A 188 -25.06 -8.57 5.21
N PRO A 189 -26.25 -8.44 5.84
CA PRO A 189 -26.43 -8.72 7.26
C PRO A 189 -25.95 -10.10 7.73
N ALA A 190 -26.18 -11.14 6.92
CA ALA A 190 -25.73 -12.49 7.23
C ALA A 190 -24.20 -12.60 7.26
N PHE A 191 -23.51 -11.97 6.30
CA PHE A 191 -22.05 -11.94 6.26
C PHE A 191 -21.48 -11.16 7.44
N ALA A 192 -22.03 -9.97 7.71
CA ALA A 192 -21.60 -9.13 8.84
C ALA A 192 -21.76 -9.83 10.20
N ALA A 193 -22.83 -10.63 10.38
CA ALA A 193 -23.04 -11.44 11.58
C ALA A 193 -21.97 -12.54 11.71
N ARG A 194 -21.63 -13.23 10.62
CA ARG A 194 -20.53 -14.23 10.59
C ARG A 194 -19.18 -13.59 10.87
N ALA A 195 -18.91 -12.40 10.31
CA ALA A 195 -17.73 -11.61 10.60
C ALA A 195 -17.65 -11.24 12.09
N GLY A 196 -18.77 -10.88 12.71
CA GLY A 196 -18.84 -10.63 14.15
C GLY A 196 -18.44 -11.83 14.99
N LEU A 197 -18.87 -13.04 14.62
CA LEU A 197 -18.45 -14.28 15.29
C LEU A 197 -16.97 -14.58 15.10
N ALA A 198 -16.43 -14.41 13.88
CA ALA A 198 -15.00 -14.61 13.59
C ALA A 198 -14.10 -13.61 14.34
N ILE A 199 -14.56 -12.36 14.48
CA ILE A 199 -13.90 -11.34 15.31
C ILE A 199 -13.97 -11.73 16.79
N ALA A 200 -15.12 -12.22 17.26
CA ALA A 200 -15.28 -12.69 18.63
C ALA A 200 -14.35 -13.86 18.97
N SER A 201 -14.08 -14.76 18.02
CA SER A 201 -13.14 -15.89 18.20
C SER A 201 -11.66 -15.50 18.13
N SER A 202 -11.34 -14.27 17.75
CA SER A 202 -9.96 -13.79 17.62
C SER A 202 -9.65 -12.69 18.64
N THR A 203 -10.05 -11.45 18.36
CA THR A 203 -9.68 -10.29 19.19
C THR A 203 -10.78 -9.88 20.17
N LEU A 204 -11.96 -10.51 20.13
CA LEU A 204 -13.22 -10.08 20.78
C LEU A 204 -13.78 -8.73 20.30
N GLY A 205 -12.93 -7.88 19.71
CA GLY A 205 -13.25 -6.56 19.18
C GLY A 205 -12.02 -5.66 19.20
N PRO A 206 -12.13 -4.39 18.78
CA PRO A 206 -11.07 -3.40 18.96
C PRO A 206 -10.93 -3.01 20.44
N ALA A 207 -9.81 -2.35 20.78
CA ALA A 207 -9.61 -1.80 22.12
C ALA A 207 -10.76 -0.85 22.52
N SER A 208 -11.38 -1.12 23.67
CA SER A 208 -12.53 -0.35 24.16
C SER A 208 -12.24 1.14 24.31
N LEU A 209 -11.01 1.52 24.69
CA LEU A 209 -10.61 2.92 24.80
C LEU A 209 -10.63 3.64 23.44
N SER A 210 -10.07 3.03 22.39
CA SER A 210 -10.13 3.57 21.03
C SER A 210 -11.57 3.71 20.55
N HIS A 211 -12.41 2.70 20.84
CA HIS A 211 -13.81 2.70 20.45
C HIS A 211 -14.62 3.79 21.17
N VAL A 212 -14.48 3.93 22.49
CA VAL A 212 -15.15 4.99 23.27
C VAL A 212 -14.67 6.37 22.85
N TYR A 213 -13.36 6.56 22.69
CA TYR A 213 -12.78 7.82 22.21
C TYR A 213 -13.40 8.22 20.86
N MET A 214 -13.43 7.30 19.90
CA MET A 214 -13.99 7.56 18.57
C MET A 214 -15.49 7.85 18.62
N SER A 215 -16.24 7.05 19.38
CA SER A 215 -17.68 7.23 19.55
C SER A 215 -18.02 8.60 20.12
N ARG A 216 -17.31 9.03 21.18
CA ARG A 216 -17.48 10.35 21.79
C ARG A 216 -17.06 11.48 20.86
N LEU A 217 -15.95 11.32 20.12
CA LEU A 217 -15.48 12.31 19.16
C LEU A 217 -16.49 12.53 18.03
N LEU A 218 -16.94 11.46 17.38
CA LEU A 218 -17.93 11.53 16.30
C LEU A 218 -19.27 12.10 16.78
N THR A 219 -19.69 11.77 18.00
CA THR A 219 -20.91 12.32 18.60
C THR A 219 -20.76 13.81 18.92
N HIS A 220 -19.59 14.21 19.44
CA HIS A 220 -19.29 15.60 19.77
C HIS A 220 -19.21 16.49 18.52
N TRP A 221 -18.57 15.99 17.46
CA TRP A 221 -18.51 16.69 16.18
C TRP A 221 -19.88 16.82 15.51
N GLY A 222 -20.72 15.79 15.60
CA GLY A 222 -21.93 15.69 14.78
C GLY A 222 -21.59 15.77 13.28
N ASP A 223 -22.61 16.01 12.45
CA ASP A 223 -22.40 16.07 11.00
C ASP A 223 -21.56 17.29 10.58
N SER A 224 -21.83 18.47 11.15
CA SER A 224 -21.10 19.70 10.81
C SER A 224 -19.62 19.65 11.20
N GLY A 225 -19.31 19.14 12.41
CA GLY A 225 -17.92 19.01 12.84
C GLY A 225 -17.15 17.97 12.02
N LEU A 226 -17.80 16.86 11.65
CA LEU A 226 -17.17 15.84 10.80
C LEU A 226 -16.95 16.36 9.37
N GLU A 227 -17.92 17.09 8.81
CA GLU A 227 -17.79 17.76 7.51
C GLU A 227 -16.62 18.75 7.49
N GLY A 228 -16.54 19.60 8.52
CA GLY A 228 -15.44 20.56 8.69
C GLY A 228 -14.08 19.87 8.84
N PHE A 229 -14.02 18.78 9.61
CA PHE A 229 -12.81 17.97 9.75
C PHE A 229 -12.37 17.36 8.42
N VAL A 230 -13.27 16.69 7.70
CA VAL A 230 -12.93 16.04 6.41
C VAL A 230 -12.52 17.06 5.36
N SER A 231 -13.24 18.17 5.25
CA SER A 231 -12.87 19.26 4.34
C SER A 231 -11.48 19.84 4.66
N SER A 232 -11.17 20.00 5.95
CA SER A 232 -9.83 20.45 6.39
C SER A 232 -8.75 19.43 6.05
N LEU A 233 -9.02 18.14 6.28
CA LEU A 233 -8.14 17.04 5.95
C LEU A 233 -7.85 16.98 4.44
N GLN A 234 -8.89 17.06 3.61
CA GLN A 234 -8.77 17.07 2.15
C GLN A 234 -7.95 18.26 1.67
N ARG A 235 -8.18 19.47 2.19
CA ARG A 235 -7.36 20.65 1.83
C ARG A 235 -5.89 20.44 2.14
N LYS A 236 -5.59 19.90 3.32
CA LYS A 236 -4.21 19.60 3.73
C LYS A 236 -3.55 18.62 2.76
N TYR A 237 -4.22 17.51 2.42
CA TYR A 237 -3.67 16.51 1.50
C TYR A 237 -3.57 17.04 0.06
N ALA A 238 -4.56 17.80 -0.41
CA ALA A 238 -4.55 18.43 -1.72
C ALA A 238 -3.39 19.43 -1.87
N ARG A 239 -3.10 20.22 -0.82
CA ARG A 239 -1.94 21.10 -0.78
C ARG A 239 -0.64 20.31 -0.88
N GLN A 240 -0.51 19.24 -0.09
CA GLN A 240 0.70 18.39 -0.12
C GLN A 240 0.89 17.69 -1.48
N ALA A 241 -0.20 17.23 -2.10
CA ALA A 241 -0.18 16.67 -3.45
C ALA A 241 0.29 17.70 -4.49
N ALA A 242 -0.22 18.94 -4.43
CA ALA A 242 0.19 20.02 -5.32
C ALA A 242 1.68 20.40 -5.14
N LEU A 243 2.17 20.43 -3.90
CA LEU A 243 3.58 20.67 -3.61
C LEU A 243 4.48 19.54 -4.15
N ALA A 244 4.06 18.28 -3.97
CA ALA A 244 4.76 17.12 -4.50
C ALA A 244 4.81 17.17 -6.04
N ASP A 245 3.68 17.50 -6.68
CA ASP A 245 3.57 17.60 -8.13
C ASP A 245 4.44 18.73 -8.70
N ALA A 246 4.47 19.88 -8.03
CA ALA A 246 5.35 20.99 -8.40
C ALA A 246 6.84 20.63 -8.25
N ALA A 247 7.22 19.94 -7.17
CA ALA A 247 8.58 19.47 -6.94
C ALA A 247 9.00 18.39 -7.96
N ALA A 248 8.12 17.42 -8.25
CA ALA A 248 8.32 16.43 -9.29
C ALA A 248 8.48 17.10 -10.66
N THR A 249 7.63 18.07 -11.00
CA THR A 249 7.73 18.84 -12.25
C THR A 249 9.07 19.55 -12.38
N ARG A 250 9.53 20.19 -11.30
CA ARG A 250 10.80 20.91 -11.27
C ARG A 250 12.02 19.99 -11.48
N HIS A 251 12.03 18.83 -10.82
CA HIS A 251 13.24 18.01 -10.70
C HIS A 251 13.25 16.76 -11.57
N LEU A 252 12.09 16.17 -11.85
CA LEU A 252 11.93 14.88 -12.52
C LEU A 252 11.43 14.98 -13.97
N SER A 253 11.06 16.17 -14.46
CA SER A 253 10.70 16.34 -15.88
C SER A 253 11.80 15.81 -16.80
N GLY A 254 11.43 14.89 -17.69
CA GLY A 254 12.36 14.20 -18.60
C GLY A 254 13.13 13.02 -17.99
N LEU A 255 13.00 12.79 -16.68
CA LEU A 255 13.57 11.62 -15.98
C LEU A 255 12.49 10.58 -15.64
N ALA A 256 11.29 11.05 -15.31
CA ALA A 256 10.13 10.22 -14.99
C ALA A 256 8.84 10.84 -15.52
N SER A 257 7.79 10.03 -15.66
CA SER A 257 6.41 10.45 -15.88
C SER A 257 5.51 10.02 -14.72
N TRP A 258 4.47 10.81 -14.45
CA TRP A 258 3.50 10.55 -13.39
C TRP A 258 2.17 11.22 -13.70
N ARG A 259 1.14 10.90 -12.92
CA ARG A 259 -0.12 11.66 -12.89
C ARG A 259 -0.15 12.51 -11.62
N THR A 260 -0.65 13.74 -11.76
CA THR A 260 -0.94 14.59 -10.60
C THR A 260 -1.92 13.87 -9.66
N PRO A 261 -1.60 13.73 -8.36
CA PRO A 261 -2.49 13.06 -7.42
C PRO A 261 -3.78 13.85 -7.22
N ASP A 262 -4.91 13.16 -7.40
CA ASP A 262 -6.29 13.66 -7.24
C ASP A 262 -7.01 13.06 -6.01
N GLY A 263 -6.31 12.16 -5.30
CA GLY A 263 -6.77 11.55 -4.07
C GLY A 263 -5.71 10.67 -3.41
N GLY A 264 -6.02 10.17 -2.22
CA GLY A 264 -5.13 9.33 -1.44
C GLY A 264 -3.93 10.10 -0.90
N MET A 265 -2.77 9.44 -0.92
CA MET A 265 -1.55 9.96 -0.31
C MET A 265 -0.25 9.51 -1.00
N PHE A 266 -0.38 9.00 -2.22
CA PHE A 266 0.72 8.42 -2.98
C PHE A 266 0.83 9.07 -4.35
N MET A 267 2.06 9.15 -4.84
CA MET A 267 2.38 9.48 -6.22
C MET A 267 3.11 8.29 -6.83
N TRP A 268 2.63 7.87 -8.00
CA TRP A 268 3.19 6.75 -8.75
C TRP A 268 3.94 7.27 -9.96
N LEU A 269 5.24 6.99 -9.99
CA LEU A 269 6.16 7.54 -10.98
C LEU A 269 6.77 6.41 -11.80
N ARG A 270 6.86 6.62 -13.11
CA ARG A 270 7.52 5.72 -14.07
C ARG A 270 8.81 6.35 -14.53
N LEU A 271 9.93 5.64 -14.38
CA LEU A 271 11.22 6.05 -14.93
C LEU A 271 11.22 5.92 -16.45
N GLU A 272 11.77 6.92 -17.15
CA GLU A 272 11.82 6.88 -18.62
C GLU A 272 13.03 6.14 -19.17
N ALA A 273 14.18 6.26 -18.52
CA ALA A 273 15.46 5.73 -19.01
C ALA A 273 16.03 4.57 -18.16
N VAL A 274 15.33 4.17 -17.11
CA VAL A 274 15.74 3.09 -16.20
C VAL A 274 14.68 2.01 -16.25
N ALA A 275 15.06 0.82 -16.70
CA ALA A 275 14.12 -0.30 -16.88
C ALA A 275 13.63 -0.87 -15.54
N ASP A 276 14.45 -0.82 -14.50
CA ASP A 276 14.13 -1.37 -13.18
C ASP A 276 14.45 -0.36 -12.07
N ALA A 277 13.40 0.05 -11.35
CA ALA A 277 13.49 0.96 -10.23
C ALA A 277 14.10 0.32 -8.97
N MET A 278 14.30 -1.00 -8.91
CA MET A 278 15.04 -1.65 -7.81
C MET A 278 16.46 -1.11 -7.68
N ALA A 279 17.08 -0.70 -8.79
CA ALA A 279 18.40 -0.07 -8.78
C ALA A 279 18.42 1.32 -8.09
N LEU A 280 17.26 1.96 -7.89
CA LEU A 280 17.17 3.22 -7.12
C LEU A 280 17.25 3.02 -5.62
N LEU A 281 17.12 1.80 -5.09
CA LEU A 281 17.19 1.60 -3.63
C LEU A 281 18.53 2.04 -3.06
N GLU A 282 19.62 1.56 -3.65
CA GLU A 282 20.98 1.88 -3.19
C GLU A 282 21.35 3.35 -3.50
N ALA A 283 21.09 3.79 -4.73
CA ALA A 283 21.37 5.16 -5.15
C ALA A 283 20.54 6.18 -4.35
N GLY A 284 19.28 5.86 -4.07
CA GLY A 284 18.37 6.64 -3.23
C GLY A 284 18.81 6.68 -1.78
N ALA A 285 19.19 5.54 -1.19
CA ALA A 285 19.72 5.48 0.17
C ALA A 285 21.01 6.33 0.32
N ALA A 286 21.94 6.23 -0.62
CA ALA A 286 23.14 7.06 -0.66
C ALA A 286 22.80 8.56 -0.79
N ALA A 287 21.75 8.88 -1.56
CA ALA A 287 21.21 10.24 -1.68
C ALA A 287 20.28 10.64 -0.52
N ARG A 288 20.06 9.77 0.48
CA ARG A 288 19.16 9.97 1.63
C ARG A 288 17.70 10.26 1.23
N VAL A 289 17.22 9.55 0.21
CA VAL A 289 15.84 9.55 -0.28
C VAL A 289 15.30 8.13 -0.21
N ALA A 290 14.18 7.94 0.46
CA ALA A 290 13.48 6.66 0.51
C ALA A 290 12.34 6.66 -0.51
N VAL A 291 12.42 5.76 -1.49
CA VAL A 291 11.33 5.46 -2.43
C VAL A 291 11.04 3.97 -2.37
N VAL A 292 9.80 3.57 -2.68
CA VAL A 292 9.43 2.16 -2.70
C VAL A 292 9.32 1.69 -4.15
N PRO A 293 10.19 0.79 -4.63
CA PRO A 293 10.13 0.27 -5.99
C PRO A 293 8.81 -0.45 -6.26
N GLY A 294 8.35 -0.32 -7.50
CA GLY A 294 7.07 -0.85 -7.95
C GLY A 294 7.00 -2.38 -7.93
N ALA A 295 8.15 -3.05 -8.10
CA ALA A 295 8.28 -4.50 -8.03
C ALA A 295 7.74 -5.07 -6.70
N LEU A 296 7.89 -4.33 -5.60
CA LEU A 296 7.40 -4.75 -4.26
C LEU A 296 5.87 -4.75 -4.15
N PHE A 297 5.16 -4.16 -5.11
CA PHE A 297 3.70 -4.15 -5.18
C PHE A 297 3.15 -5.10 -6.25
N HIS A 298 4.02 -5.64 -7.11
CA HIS A 298 3.60 -6.45 -8.26
C HIS A 298 3.20 -7.87 -7.81
N VAL A 299 1.94 -8.24 -8.06
CA VAL A 299 1.35 -9.48 -7.53
C VAL A 299 2.03 -10.74 -8.09
N ALA A 300 2.23 -10.82 -9.42
CA ALA A 300 2.86 -11.98 -10.04
C ALA A 300 4.27 -12.25 -9.49
N GLY A 301 5.05 -11.17 -9.31
CA GLY A 301 6.37 -11.26 -8.74
C GLY A 301 6.38 -11.74 -7.30
N ALA A 302 5.51 -11.18 -6.46
CA ALA A 302 5.36 -11.60 -5.06
C ALA A 302 4.92 -13.06 -4.94
N ALA A 303 4.00 -13.51 -5.80
CA ALA A 303 3.54 -14.89 -5.85
C ALA A 303 4.67 -15.86 -6.27
N ALA A 304 5.48 -15.49 -7.28
CA ALA A 304 6.63 -16.30 -7.70
C ALA A 304 7.68 -16.42 -6.58
N ALA A 305 7.99 -15.33 -5.89
CA ALA A 305 8.91 -15.33 -4.76
C ALA A 305 8.41 -16.22 -3.61
N ALA A 306 7.13 -16.14 -3.27
CA ALA A 306 6.52 -16.98 -2.24
C ALA A 306 6.54 -18.47 -2.61
N ALA A 307 6.26 -18.81 -3.88
CA ALA A 307 6.32 -20.18 -4.37
C ALA A 307 7.75 -20.76 -4.30
N ALA A 308 8.76 -19.96 -4.66
CA ALA A 308 10.16 -20.35 -4.55
C ALA A 308 10.58 -20.57 -3.09
N ALA A 309 10.15 -19.69 -2.18
CA ALA A 309 10.38 -19.85 -0.73
C ALA A 309 9.80 -21.16 -0.21
N ALA A 310 8.55 -21.47 -0.60
CA ALA A 310 7.85 -22.68 -0.18
C ALA A 310 8.51 -23.96 -0.72
N ALA A 311 8.98 -23.93 -1.97
CA ALA A 311 9.63 -25.08 -2.61
C ALA A 311 11.01 -25.40 -2.01
N ALA A 312 11.75 -24.38 -1.56
CA ALA A 312 13.11 -24.53 -1.04
C ALA A 312 13.16 -24.96 0.45
N GLY A 313 12.07 -24.84 1.21
CA GLY A 313 12.06 -25.23 2.64
C GLY A 313 12.99 -24.35 3.51
N SER A 314 13.42 -24.87 4.67
CA SER A 314 14.21 -24.10 5.65
C SER A 314 15.69 -23.91 5.26
N GLU A 315 16.22 -24.69 4.33
CA GLU A 315 17.61 -24.60 3.85
C GLU A 315 17.61 -24.17 2.38
N GLY A 316 18.10 -22.96 2.09
CA GLY A 316 18.15 -22.40 0.73
C GLY A 316 16.96 -21.50 0.34
N GLY A 317 15.94 -21.37 1.21
CA GLY A 317 14.76 -20.54 0.96
C GLY A 317 15.05 -19.10 0.56
N ALA A 318 16.08 -18.50 1.16
CA ALA A 318 16.43 -17.11 0.89
C ALA A 318 17.14 -16.91 -0.46
N GLU A 319 17.91 -17.89 -0.93
CA GLU A 319 18.54 -17.88 -2.26
C GLU A 319 17.49 -18.13 -3.36
N ALA A 320 16.52 -19.00 -3.10
CA ALA A 320 15.41 -19.25 -4.01
C ALA A 320 14.48 -18.03 -4.12
N VAL A 321 14.19 -17.34 -3.01
CA VAL A 321 13.46 -16.06 -3.01
C VAL A 321 14.22 -15.02 -3.82
N ALA A 322 15.51 -14.85 -3.56
CA ALA A 322 16.35 -13.92 -4.31
C ALA A 322 16.36 -14.22 -5.82
N ALA A 323 16.45 -15.49 -6.21
CA ALA A 323 16.41 -15.90 -7.61
C ALA A 323 15.04 -15.62 -8.25
N ALA A 324 13.94 -15.85 -7.52
CA ALA A 324 12.60 -15.56 -8.01
C ALA A 324 12.30 -14.06 -8.09
N GLU A 325 12.79 -13.26 -7.14
CA GLU A 325 12.77 -11.80 -7.19
C GLU A 325 13.60 -11.28 -8.37
N ALA A 326 14.78 -11.87 -8.62
CA ALA A 326 15.62 -11.54 -9.78
C ALA A 326 15.00 -11.95 -11.13
N ALA A 327 14.12 -12.95 -11.12
CA ALA A 327 13.40 -13.40 -12.31
C ALA A 327 12.15 -12.56 -12.61
N GLN A 328 11.78 -11.62 -11.73
CA GLN A 328 10.68 -10.71 -12.00
C GLN A 328 11.02 -9.82 -13.21
N PRO A 329 10.02 -9.51 -14.06
CA PRO A 329 10.24 -8.57 -15.14
C PRO A 329 10.65 -7.19 -14.57
N PRO A 330 11.54 -6.46 -15.27
CA PRO A 330 11.94 -5.12 -14.87
C PRO A 330 10.73 -4.22 -14.62
N CYS A 331 10.68 -3.58 -13.45
CA CYS A 331 9.59 -2.69 -13.08
C CYS A 331 10.09 -1.25 -13.02
N PRO A 332 9.73 -0.38 -13.99
CA PRO A 332 10.23 0.99 -14.05
C PRO A 332 9.52 1.93 -13.07
N TYR A 333 8.63 1.41 -12.22
CA TYR A 333 7.80 2.23 -11.35
C TYR A 333 8.38 2.37 -9.94
N PHE A 334 8.07 3.47 -9.28
CA PHE A 334 8.27 3.63 -7.85
C PHE A 334 7.15 4.49 -7.25
N ARG A 335 6.87 4.26 -5.97
CA ARG A 335 5.89 5.02 -5.20
C ARG A 335 6.59 6.00 -4.27
N VAL A 336 6.09 7.23 -4.25
CA VAL A 336 6.43 8.26 -3.26
C VAL A 336 5.21 8.56 -2.41
N SER A 337 5.42 8.70 -1.10
CA SER A 337 4.43 9.21 -0.16
C SER A 337 4.74 10.67 0.14
N PHE A 338 3.75 11.55 0.00
CA PHE A 338 3.86 12.97 0.36
C PHE A 338 3.27 13.27 1.75
N VAL A 339 3.08 12.24 2.57
CA VAL A 339 2.51 12.38 3.93
C VAL A 339 3.58 12.83 4.91
N SER A 340 3.26 13.86 5.70
CA SER A 340 4.07 14.32 6.84
C SER A 340 5.47 14.83 6.50
N VAL A 341 5.72 15.22 5.23
CA VAL A 341 6.98 15.86 4.81
C VAL A 341 6.80 17.37 4.80
N PRO A 342 7.62 18.16 5.51
CA PRO A 342 7.62 19.62 5.37
C PRO A 342 7.89 20.06 3.93
N GLU A 343 7.32 21.18 3.52
CA GLU A 343 7.41 21.66 2.12
C GLU A 343 8.86 21.79 1.61
N ALA A 344 9.76 22.35 2.43
CA ALA A 344 11.17 22.50 2.08
C ALA A 344 11.89 21.14 1.94
N GLU A 345 11.51 20.17 2.78
CA GLU A 345 12.04 18.81 2.74
C GLU A 345 11.51 18.06 1.51
N LEU A 346 10.26 18.30 1.11
CA LEU A 346 9.67 17.65 -0.06
C LEU A 346 10.42 18.02 -1.34
N ASP A 347 10.68 19.32 -1.58
CA ASP A 347 11.45 19.77 -2.75
C ASP A 347 12.87 19.20 -2.76
N GLU A 348 13.55 19.24 -1.61
CA GLU A 348 14.89 18.67 -1.47
C GLU A 348 14.91 17.15 -1.74
N GLY A 349 13.90 16.42 -1.26
CA GLY A 349 13.73 14.99 -1.53
C GLY A 349 13.63 14.69 -3.01
N PHE A 350 12.82 15.45 -3.76
CA PHE A 350 12.72 15.31 -5.21
C PHE A 350 14.00 15.73 -5.95
N ALA A 351 14.69 16.76 -5.48
CA ALA A 351 15.98 17.18 -6.04
C ALA A 351 17.05 16.09 -5.89
N ARG A 352 17.16 15.49 -4.70
CA ARG A 352 18.08 14.38 -4.41
C ARG A 352 17.72 13.13 -5.22
N LEU A 353 16.43 12.83 -5.38
CA LEU A 353 15.95 11.73 -6.22
C LEU A 353 16.36 11.94 -7.68
N ALA A 354 16.18 13.15 -8.21
CA ALA A 354 16.61 13.48 -9.57
C ALA A 354 18.12 13.32 -9.76
N ALA A 355 18.92 13.72 -8.76
CA ALA A 355 20.37 13.52 -8.77
C ALA A 355 20.75 12.03 -8.80
N ALA A 356 20.07 11.19 -7.99
CA ALA A 356 20.27 9.75 -7.99
C ALA A 356 19.93 9.12 -9.36
N ILE A 357 18.80 9.48 -9.96
CA ILE A 357 18.39 8.99 -11.29
C ILE A 357 19.41 9.41 -12.35
N ARG A 358 19.84 10.69 -12.37
CA ARG A 358 20.87 11.17 -13.31
C ARG A 358 22.20 10.45 -13.13
N GLY A 359 22.62 10.20 -11.88
CA GLY A 359 23.82 9.44 -11.56
C GLY A 359 23.77 8.03 -12.14
N MET A 360 22.64 7.34 -11.99
CA MET A 360 22.44 6.01 -12.58
C MET A 360 22.44 6.04 -14.10
N MET A 361 21.76 7.00 -14.73
CA MET A 361 21.76 7.16 -16.19
C MET A 361 23.17 7.40 -16.74
N ALA A 362 23.96 8.23 -16.06
CA ALA A 362 25.35 8.49 -16.43
C ALA A 362 26.23 7.24 -16.28
N ALA A 363 26.06 6.47 -15.19
CA ALA A 363 26.77 5.21 -14.98
C ALA A 363 26.42 4.18 -16.07
N ASN A 364 25.13 4.04 -16.42
CA ASN A 364 24.68 3.15 -17.48
C ASN A 364 25.23 3.56 -18.85
N ALA A 365 25.25 4.86 -19.16
CA ALA A 365 25.82 5.38 -20.39
C ALA A 365 27.34 5.14 -20.48
N ALA A 366 28.06 5.35 -19.37
CA ALA A 366 29.50 5.08 -19.30
C ALA A 366 29.82 3.58 -19.46
N ALA A 367 29.03 2.71 -18.82
CA ALA A 367 29.15 1.26 -18.97
C ALA A 367 28.87 0.80 -20.42
N ALA A 368 27.83 1.35 -21.06
CA ALA A 368 27.52 1.07 -22.47
C ALA A 368 28.63 1.56 -23.42
N ALA A 369 29.20 2.74 -23.17
CA ALA A 369 30.32 3.27 -23.94
C ALA A 369 31.60 2.42 -23.78
N ALA A 370 31.87 1.93 -22.56
CA ALA A 370 33.01 1.06 -22.27
C ALA A 370 32.86 -0.36 -22.86
N ALA A 371 31.63 -0.85 -23.03
CA ALA A 371 31.36 -2.20 -23.52
C ALA A 371 31.44 -2.35 -25.06
N GLY A 372 31.50 -1.25 -25.82
CA GLY A 372 31.58 -1.27 -27.29
C GLY A 372 30.37 -1.91 -28.00
N ALA A 373 30.39 -1.96 -29.33
CA ALA A 373 29.25 -2.37 -30.17
C ALA A 373 28.74 -3.81 -29.95
N ASN A 374 29.52 -4.68 -29.30
CA ASN A 374 29.12 -6.06 -28.95
C ASN A 374 28.64 -6.22 -27.49
N GLY A 375 28.57 -5.13 -26.72
CA GLY A 375 28.25 -5.14 -25.29
C GLY A 375 26.83 -4.72 -24.91
N LEU A 376 26.01 -4.25 -25.86
CA LEU A 376 24.64 -3.77 -25.59
C LEU A 376 23.73 -4.86 -25.00
N ALA A 377 23.96 -6.14 -25.33
CA ALA A 377 23.26 -7.27 -24.71
C ALA A 377 23.70 -7.55 -23.26
N ALA A 378 24.94 -7.18 -22.90
CA ALA A 378 25.50 -7.43 -21.57
C ALA A 378 25.11 -6.36 -20.53
N VAL A 379 24.81 -5.13 -20.96
CA VAL A 379 24.34 -4.06 -20.04
C VAL A 379 22.93 -4.31 -19.53
N ALA A 380 22.05 -4.90 -20.36
CA ALA A 380 20.74 -5.39 -19.91
C ALA A 380 20.87 -6.57 -18.92
N ALA A 381 21.91 -7.41 -19.07
CA ALA A 381 22.19 -8.55 -18.19
C ALA A 381 22.88 -8.15 -16.87
N ASN A 382 23.65 -7.05 -16.84
CA ASN A 382 24.32 -6.58 -15.62
C ASN A 382 23.37 -5.94 -14.60
N GLY A 383 22.21 -5.42 -15.03
CA GLY A 383 21.12 -5.07 -14.13
C GLY A 383 20.61 -6.30 -13.35
N VAL A 384 20.63 -7.48 -13.97
CA VAL A 384 20.20 -8.75 -13.36
C VAL A 384 21.29 -9.35 -12.46
N ALA A 385 22.57 -9.17 -12.79
CA ALA A 385 23.69 -9.69 -12.00
C ALA A 385 23.91 -8.93 -10.66
N ALA A 386 23.62 -7.63 -10.60
CA ALA A 386 23.61 -6.87 -9.35
C ALA A 386 22.50 -7.34 -8.39
N VAL A 387 21.36 -7.80 -8.95
CA VAL A 387 20.26 -8.40 -8.17
C VAL A 387 20.68 -9.74 -7.56
N ALA A 388 21.48 -10.55 -8.27
CA ALA A 388 21.99 -11.84 -7.76
C ALA A 388 22.97 -11.68 -6.57
N ALA A 389 23.83 -10.66 -6.57
CA ALA A 389 24.73 -10.38 -5.44
C ALA A 389 23.98 -9.78 -4.23
N ASN A 390 22.94 -8.97 -4.48
CA ASN A 390 22.15 -8.32 -3.44
C ASN A 390 21.10 -9.25 -2.81
N GLY A 391 20.61 -10.25 -3.55
CA GLY A 391 19.75 -11.30 -3.02
C GLY A 391 20.43 -12.14 -1.93
N VAL A 392 21.74 -12.37 -2.04
CA VAL A 392 22.55 -13.09 -1.03
C VAL A 392 22.74 -12.26 0.24
N ALA A 393 22.83 -10.92 0.14
CA ALA A 393 22.96 -10.01 1.28
C ALA A 393 21.61 -9.73 2.00
N ALA A 394 20.48 -9.85 1.29
CA ALA A 394 19.14 -9.88 1.88
C ALA A 394 18.88 -11.23 2.58
N ALA A 395 19.31 -12.33 1.97
CA ALA A 395 19.21 -13.69 2.51
C ALA A 395 19.97 -13.88 3.84
N ALA A 396 21.18 -13.33 3.94
CA ALA A 396 22.00 -13.40 5.16
C ALA A 396 21.35 -12.69 6.37
N VAL A 397 20.41 -11.77 6.14
CA VAL A 397 19.71 -11.04 7.22
C VAL A 397 18.33 -11.61 7.51
N ASN A 398 17.69 -12.28 6.54
CA ASN A 398 16.47 -13.05 6.82
C ASN A 398 16.78 -14.35 7.59
N GLY A 399 17.97 -14.95 7.42
CA GLY A 399 18.42 -16.09 8.21
C GLY A 399 18.60 -15.81 9.71
N THR A 400 18.85 -14.55 10.10
CA THR A 400 18.94 -14.15 11.52
C THR A 400 17.59 -13.74 12.11
N ALA A 401 16.62 -13.34 11.28
CA ALA A 401 15.25 -13.03 11.72
C ALA A 401 14.50 -14.26 12.22
N ALA A 402 14.75 -15.46 11.68
CA ALA A 402 14.18 -16.71 12.17
C ALA A 402 14.63 -17.07 13.61
N ALA A 403 15.83 -16.64 14.02
CA ALA A 403 16.33 -16.83 15.38
C ALA A 403 15.78 -15.78 16.37
N ALA A 404 15.39 -14.59 15.89
CA ALA A 404 14.86 -13.51 16.72
C ALA A 404 13.42 -13.77 17.22
N VAL A 405 12.67 -14.67 16.59
CA VAL A 405 11.30 -15.04 17.00
C VAL A 405 11.26 -15.73 18.37
N ASN A 406 12.36 -16.29 18.86
CA ASN A 406 12.44 -16.94 20.18
C ASN A 406 13.04 -16.05 21.31
N GLY A 407 13.35 -14.77 21.05
CA GLY A 407 14.09 -13.91 21.99
C GLY A 407 13.39 -12.65 22.53
N VAL A 408 12.19 -12.29 22.04
CA VAL A 408 11.57 -10.97 22.32
C VAL A 408 10.79 -10.91 23.64
N ALA A 409 10.82 -11.95 24.48
CA ALA A 409 10.16 -11.94 25.78
C ALA A 409 10.88 -11.12 26.88
N ALA A 410 12.08 -10.56 26.66
CA ALA A 410 12.91 -10.03 27.75
C ALA A 410 13.15 -8.50 27.77
N VAL A 411 12.67 -7.69 26.81
CA VAL A 411 13.00 -6.24 26.76
C VAL A 411 11.86 -5.33 27.24
N ALA A 412 10.69 -5.88 27.57
CA ALA A 412 9.53 -5.11 28.03
C ALA A 412 9.59 -4.62 29.50
N ALA A 413 10.71 -4.77 30.22
CA ALA A 413 10.76 -4.52 31.67
C ALA A 413 11.53 -3.26 32.14
N ASN A 414 12.19 -2.46 31.27
CA ASN A 414 13.08 -1.38 31.74
C ASN A 414 12.77 0.05 31.23
N GLY A 415 11.58 0.30 30.70
CA GLY A 415 11.18 1.63 30.19
C GLY A 415 10.43 2.54 31.18
N ALA A 416 10.13 2.08 32.40
CA ALA A 416 9.27 2.80 33.34
C ALA A 416 9.99 3.17 34.65
N ALA A 417 11.07 3.96 34.58
CA ALA A 417 11.58 4.70 35.73
C ALA A 417 12.55 5.79 35.28
N LYS A 418 12.07 7.04 35.18
CA LYS A 418 12.78 8.29 35.57
C LYS A 418 12.02 9.52 35.04
N ALA A 419 11.03 9.95 35.80
CA ALA A 419 10.59 11.33 35.83
C ALA A 419 10.47 11.75 37.30
N ASN A 420 11.50 12.41 37.83
CA ASN A 420 11.44 13.39 38.91
C ASN A 420 12.85 13.86 39.30
N GLY A 421 13.06 15.17 39.38
CA GLY A 421 14.24 15.76 40.02
C GLY A 421 14.74 17.05 39.38
N HIS A 422 14.42 18.18 40.02
CA HIS A 422 14.92 19.53 39.74
C HIS A 422 16.43 19.73 40.01
N ALA A 423 16.96 20.78 39.38
CA ALA A 423 17.99 21.75 39.85
C ALA A 423 19.47 21.64 39.40
N ARG A 424 19.88 22.76 38.76
CA ARG A 424 21.16 23.53 38.78
C ARG A 424 22.48 22.96 38.21
N ALA A 425 22.94 23.68 37.17
CA ALA A 425 24.28 24.22 36.88
C ALA A 425 25.54 23.32 36.98
N ASN A 426 26.21 23.05 35.87
CA ASN A 426 27.43 23.78 35.43
C ASN A 426 27.92 23.26 34.07
N GLY A 427 28.59 24.12 33.32
CA GLY A 427 28.99 23.90 31.92
C GLY A 427 30.07 22.84 31.71
N ASN A 428 30.04 22.23 30.52
CA ASN A 428 31.16 22.25 29.59
C ASN A 428 30.72 21.69 28.24
N GLY A 429 31.21 22.32 27.17
CA GLY A 429 30.81 22.05 25.80
C GLY A 429 31.19 20.66 25.31
N CYS A 430 30.33 20.13 24.45
CA CYS A 430 30.72 19.27 23.34
C CYS A 430 29.70 19.48 22.22
N ALA A 431 30.10 20.25 21.21
CA ALA A 431 29.42 20.30 19.94
C ALA A 431 29.51 18.89 19.30
N LYS A 432 28.40 18.16 19.28
CA LYS A 432 28.21 17.05 18.35
C LYS A 432 27.18 17.49 17.33
N GLY A 433 27.65 17.67 16.10
CA GLY A 433 26.82 17.98 14.95
C GLY A 433 25.71 16.95 14.82
N ALA A 434 24.47 17.41 14.79
CA ALA A 434 23.34 16.61 14.38
C ALA A 434 23.53 16.25 12.89
N ALA A 435 23.61 14.96 12.57
CA ALA A 435 23.49 14.52 11.19
C ALA A 435 22.07 14.89 10.69
N PRO A 436 21.92 15.48 9.49
CA PRO A 436 20.60 15.82 8.99
C PRO A 436 19.79 14.55 8.71
N ALA A 437 18.54 14.55 9.18
CA ALA A 437 17.61 13.42 9.10
C ALA A 437 17.30 13.01 7.64
N SER A 438 16.94 11.73 7.44
CA SER A 438 16.36 11.27 6.18
C SER A 438 15.05 12.01 5.89
N VAL A 439 14.83 12.36 4.62
CA VAL A 439 13.79 13.32 4.21
C VAL A 439 12.46 12.64 3.83
N LEU A 440 12.38 11.31 3.89
CA LEU A 440 11.17 10.54 3.58
C LEU A 440 10.92 9.48 4.66
N VAL A 441 9.93 9.75 5.51
CA VAL A 441 9.50 8.86 6.59
C VAL A 441 8.14 8.27 6.22
N GLU A 442 8.11 6.97 5.94
CA GLU A 442 6.89 6.25 5.58
C GLU A 442 6.15 5.76 6.84
N CYS A 443 4.85 6.05 6.95
CA CYS A 443 4.01 5.58 8.07
C CYS A 443 3.56 4.11 7.94
N CYS A 444 3.81 3.43 6.82
CA CYS A 444 3.34 2.06 6.54
C CYS A 444 4.29 1.25 5.63
N ALA A 445 5.60 1.36 5.86
CA ALA A 445 6.58 0.52 5.17
C ALA A 445 6.42 -0.96 5.59
N SER A 446 6.58 -1.89 4.64
CA SER A 446 6.73 -3.31 4.98
C SER A 446 7.97 -3.51 5.86
N PRO A 447 8.06 -4.58 6.67
CA PRO A 447 9.28 -4.89 7.42
C PRO A 447 10.53 -4.94 6.53
N ALA A 448 10.39 -5.37 5.27
CA ALA A 448 11.46 -5.37 4.27
C ALA A 448 11.91 -3.94 3.88
N ALA A 449 10.97 -3.02 3.65
CA ALA A 449 11.27 -1.61 3.37
C ALA A 449 11.87 -0.89 4.58
N VAL A 450 11.44 -1.23 5.81
CA VAL A 450 12.05 -0.72 7.05
C VAL A 450 13.47 -1.28 7.24
N ALA A 451 13.70 -2.57 6.95
CA ALA A 451 15.01 -3.21 7.05
C ALA A 451 16.00 -2.69 6.00
N ALA A 452 15.53 -2.34 4.80
CA ALA A 452 16.34 -1.70 3.77
C ALA A 452 16.75 -0.27 4.16
N HIS A 453 15.92 0.45 4.93
CA HIS A 453 16.21 1.81 5.41
C HIS A 453 17.07 1.85 6.68
N ALA A 454 17.07 0.77 7.48
CA ALA A 454 17.82 0.68 8.73
C ALA A 454 19.30 0.26 8.54
N ARG A 455 19.69 -0.18 7.35
CA ARG A 455 21.08 -0.39 6.95
C ARG A 455 21.60 0.85 6.24
#